data_AF-A0A8T7GV69-F1
#
_entry.id   AF-A0A8T7GV69-F1
#
_cell.length_a   1.000
_cell.length_b   1.000
_cell.length_c   1.000
_cell.angle_alpha   90.00
_cell.angle_beta   90.00
_cell.angle_gamma   90.00
#
_symmetry.space_group_name_H-M   'P 1'
#
loop_
_entity.id
_entity.type
_entity.pdbx_description
1 polymer ?
#
loop_
_entity_poly.entity_id
_entity_poly.type
_entity_poly.pdbx_seq_one_letter_code
_entity_poly.pdbx_strand_id
1 'polypeptide(L)'
;MTPRDTVAQGRRSVQARGTLHAIEYILGLDPQSFSKAMTSILEAGIGELVAVHWASFINIMGSWLRWEASCRFGGEDDGLCSELIPEGAGRNSVATTYNTLLKTSVLSACEDLAPGWLLPQWVKWYAYHARRERILSLHRLGIVEQFSRLLDYAVYVYGVHGASKAYLEYYDEKSSIAGATASYIYWDVVDPLYEAIALGVQPLGEEACSILNEASSRIHEWVMARLKGGRPGVRLVKLAVNVSEELRKIVVRELSARYASRSLSML
;
A
#
# COMPACT_ATOMS: atom_id res chain seq x y z
N MET A 1 -24.97 5.32 -19.27
CA MET A 1 -23.87 5.77 -18.39
C MET A 1 -24.49 6.53 -17.23
N THR A 2 -24.27 6.06 -16.01
CA THR A 2 -24.76 6.73 -14.80
C THR A 2 -23.76 7.81 -14.35
N PRO A 3 -24.18 8.80 -13.54
CA PRO A 3 -23.26 9.79 -12.96
C PRO A 3 -22.10 9.17 -12.15
N ARG A 4 -22.29 7.96 -11.59
CA ARG A 4 -21.22 7.18 -10.94
C ARG A 4 -20.14 6.73 -11.92
N ASP A 5 -20.52 6.36 -13.15
CA ASP A 5 -19.57 5.92 -14.19
C ASP A 5 -18.69 7.08 -14.67
N THR A 6 -19.25 8.30 -14.76
CA THR A 6 -18.52 9.51 -15.17
C THR A 6 -17.51 9.96 -14.12
N VAL A 7 -17.87 9.87 -12.82
CA VAL A 7 -16.94 10.18 -11.70
C VAL A 7 -15.84 9.13 -11.60
N ALA A 8 -16.15 7.85 -11.81
CA ALA A 8 -15.17 6.77 -11.86
C ALA A 8 -14.20 6.94 -13.05
N GLN A 9 -14.68 7.29 -14.25
CA GLN A 9 -13.83 7.63 -15.40
C GLN A 9 -12.94 8.86 -15.13
N GLY A 10 -13.49 9.90 -14.51
CA GLY A 10 -12.75 11.09 -14.12
C GLY A 10 -11.62 10.77 -13.13
N ARG A 11 -11.88 9.96 -12.09
CA ARG A 11 -10.85 9.54 -11.11
C ARG A 11 -9.78 8.64 -11.73
N ARG A 12 -10.19 7.65 -12.54
CA ARG A 12 -9.28 6.77 -13.29
C ARG A 12 -8.28 7.54 -14.13
N SER A 13 -8.74 8.66 -14.71
CA SER A 13 -7.90 9.49 -15.55
C SER A 13 -6.86 10.32 -14.79
N VAL A 14 -7.04 10.68 -13.51
CA VAL A 14 -6.09 11.55 -12.78
C VAL A 14 -4.91 10.75 -12.23
N GLN A 15 -5.16 9.55 -11.70
CA GLN A 15 -4.14 8.68 -11.10
C GLN A 15 -3.13 8.20 -12.15
N ALA A 16 -3.62 7.67 -13.27
CA ALA A 16 -2.78 7.27 -14.40
C ALA A 16 -2.04 8.47 -15.03
N ARG A 17 -2.69 9.64 -15.11
CA ARG A 17 -2.07 10.87 -15.65
C ARG A 17 -0.87 11.34 -14.83
N GLY A 18 -0.90 11.23 -13.50
CA GLY A 18 0.24 11.60 -12.66
C GLY A 18 1.48 10.77 -12.96
N THR A 19 1.32 9.44 -13.07
CA THR A 19 2.42 8.53 -13.44
C THR A 19 2.89 8.76 -14.87
N LEU A 20 1.96 8.91 -15.83
CA LEU A 20 2.32 9.22 -17.22
C LEU A 20 3.12 10.52 -17.34
N HIS A 21 2.68 11.58 -16.66
CA HIS A 21 3.39 12.84 -16.62
C HIS A 21 4.80 12.70 -16.05
N ALA A 22 4.97 11.92 -14.97
CA ALA A 22 6.28 11.65 -14.40
C ALA A 22 7.19 10.89 -15.38
N ILE A 23 6.65 9.88 -16.07
CA ILE A 23 7.36 9.13 -17.12
C ILE A 23 7.77 10.08 -18.25
N GLU A 24 6.86 10.90 -18.76
CA GLU A 24 7.13 11.85 -19.84
C GLU A 24 8.21 12.87 -19.45
N TYR A 25 8.13 13.39 -18.23
CA TYR A 25 9.14 14.29 -17.67
C TYR A 25 10.51 13.62 -17.64
N ILE A 26 10.61 12.41 -17.08
CA ILE A 26 11.86 11.65 -16.99
C ILE A 26 12.43 11.39 -18.39
N LEU A 27 11.59 10.95 -19.33
CA LEU A 27 12.01 10.68 -20.71
C LEU A 27 12.39 11.94 -21.50
N GLY A 28 12.04 13.14 -21.02
CA GLY A 28 12.39 14.42 -21.63
C GLY A 28 13.69 15.03 -21.10
N LEU A 29 14.34 14.39 -20.12
CA LEU A 29 15.61 14.85 -19.56
C LEU A 29 16.76 14.72 -20.55
N ASP A 30 17.74 15.63 -20.43
CA ASP A 30 19.04 15.47 -21.12
C ASP A 30 19.74 14.18 -20.65
N PRO A 31 20.70 13.63 -21.43
CA PRO A 31 21.30 12.32 -21.12
C PRO A 31 21.94 12.23 -19.73
N GLN A 32 22.56 13.32 -19.25
CA GLN A 32 23.21 13.32 -17.94
C GLN A 32 22.18 13.32 -16.81
N SER A 33 21.14 14.15 -16.94
CA SER A 33 20.03 14.20 -15.97
C SER A 33 19.20 12.92 -15.98
N PHE A 34 18.98 12.31 -17.15
CA PHE A 34 18.30 11.02 -17.28
C PHE A 34 19.08 9.91 -16.56
N SER A 35 20.38 9.80 -16.79
CA SER A 35 21.23 8.81 -16.12
C SER A 35 21.20 8.98 -14.60
N LYS A 36 21.30 10.21 -14.10
CA LYS A 36 21.15 10.50 -12.66
C LYS A 36 19.77 10.08 -12.13
N ALA A 37 18.69 10.36 -12.88
CA ALA A 37 17.35 9.96 -12.48
C ALA A 37 17.20 8.43 -12.39
N MET A 38 17.80 7.67 -13.30
CA MET A 38 17.77 6.20 -13.25
C MET A 38 18.51 5.66 -12.03
N THR A 39 19.70 6.19 -11.72
CA THR A 39 20.44 5.84 -10.49
C THR A 39 19.61 6.16 -9.26
N SER A 40 19.02 7.37 -9.19
CA SER A 40 18.15 7.74 -8.09
C SER A 40 16.97 6.77 -7.94
N ILE A 41 16.31 6.35 -9.02
CA ILE A 41 15.18 5.41 -8.96
C ILE A 41 15.62 4.04 -8.44
N LEU A 42 16.81 3.56 -8.83
CA LEU A 42 17.35 2.29 -8.33
C LEU A 42 17.66 2.36 -6.83
N GLU A 43 18.21 3.48 -6.36
CA GLU A 43 18.74 3.65 -5.01
C GLU A 43 17.76 4.25 -4.00
N ALA A 44 16.70 4.94 -4.45
CA ALA A 44 15.84 5.78 -3.60
C ALA A 44 15.05 5.03 -2.52
N GLY A 45 14.94 3.71 -2.62
CA GLY A 45 13.95 2.98 -1.84
C GLY A 45 14.52 1.97 -0.85
N ILE A 46 13.84 1.87 0.29
CA ILE A 46 14.21 1.02 1.42
C ILE A 46 13.14 -0.08 1.53
N GLY A 47 13.37 -1.24 0.90
CA GLY A 47 12.41 -2.34 0.93
C GLY A 47 12.11 -2.83 2.36
N GLU A 48 13.06 -2.64 3.27
CA GLU A 48 12.89 -2.88 4.71
C GLU A 48 11.80 -1.99 5.32
N LEU A 49 11.67 -0.74 4.86
CA LEU A 49 10.64 0.18 5.36
C LEU A 49 9.25 -0.29 4.93
N VAL A 50 9.11 -0.79 3.70
CA VAL A 50 7.87 -1.44 3.24
C VAL A 50 7.51 -2.62 4.15
N ALA A 51 8.48 -3.46 4.50
CA ALA A 51 8.26 -4.59 5.40
C ALA A 51 7.83 -4.18 6.81
N VAL A 52 8.39 -3.09 7.34
CA VAL A 52 7.97 -2.52 8.64
C VAL A 52 6.51 -2.07 8.57
N HIS A 53 6.13 -1.35 7.51
CA HIS A 53 4.74 -0.90 7.33
C HIS A 53 3.76 -2.07 7.13
N TRP A 54 4.14 -3.12 6.40
CA TRP A 54 3.38 -4.36 6.33
C TRP A 54 3.21 -5.02 7.69
N ALA A 55 4.30 -5.19 8.44
CA ALA A 55 4.27 -5.85 9.74
C ALA A 55 3.38 -5.08 10.74
N SER A 56 3.48 -3.75 10.75
CA SER A 56 2.61 -2.88 11.56
C SER A 56 1.14 -3.07 11.19
N PHE A 57 0.80 -2.95 9.91
CA PHE A 57 -0.58 -3.10 9.44
C PHE A 57 -1.17 -4.47 9.78
N ILE A 58 -0.44 -5.54 9.47
CA ILE A 58 -0.85 -6.93 9.73
C ILE A 58 -1.04 -7.16 11.24
N ASN A 59 -0.14 -6.64 12.08
CA ASN A 59 -0.23 -6.81 13.52
C ASN A 59 -1.44 -6.08 14.10
N ILE A 60 -1.69 -4.84 13.69
CA ILE A 60 -2.84 -4.05 14.15
C ILE A 60 -4.15 -4.72 13.70
N MET A 61 -4.26 -5.06 12.42
CA MET A 61 -5.44 -5.70 11.85
C MET A 61 -5.70 -7.06 12.51
N GLY A 62 -4.67 -7.92 12.61
CA GLY A 62 -4.79 -9.23 13.23
C GLY A 62 -5.17 -9.18 14.71
N SER A 63 -4.60 -8.23 15.47
CA SER A 63 -4.94 -8.04 16.88
C SER A 63 -6.37 -7.54 17.06
N TRP A 64 -6.80 -6.59 16.23
CA TRP A 64 -8.18 -6.11 16.23
C TRP A 64 -9.16 -7.26 15.93
N LEU A 65 -8.95 -8.01 14.85
CA LEU A 65 -9.86 -9.09 14.46
C LEU A 65 -9.91 -10.24 15.47
N ARG A 66 -8.78 -10.58 16.09
CA ARG A 66 -8.75 -11.53 17.22
C ARG A 66 -9.56 -11.02 18.40
N TRP A 67 -9.44 -9.74 18.75
CA TRP A 67 -10.23 -9.15 19.84
C TRP A 67 -11.73 -9.17 19.53
N GLU A 68 -12.11 -8.84 18.28
CA GLU A 68 -13.50 -8.91 17.82
C GLU A 68 -14.07 -10.32 17.91
N ALA A 69 -13.28 -11.32 17.51
CA ALA A 69 -13.69 -12.72 17.51
C ALA A 69 -13.81 -13.30 18.92
N SER A 70 -12.90 -12.94 19.83
CA SER A 70 -12.72 -13.64 21.11
C SER A 70 -13.12 -12.84 22.35
N CYS A 71 -13.18 -11.50 22.29
CA CYS A 71 -13.21 -10.67 23.50
C CYS A 71 -14.38 -9.70 23.61
N ARG A 72 -14.95 -9.25 22.49
CA ARG A 72 -15.99 -8.20 22.46
C ARG A 72 -17.17 -8.50 23.39
N PHE A 73 -17.65 -9.74 23.43
CA PHE A 73 -18.80 -10.15 24.24
C PHE A 73 -18.44 -10.88 25.54
N GLY A 74 -17.21 -10.70 26.03
CA GLY A 74 -16.76 -11.31 27.28
C GLY A 74 -16.40 -12.79 27.14
N GLY A 75 -15.60 -13.12 26.13
CA GLY A 75 -15.14 -14.49 25.91
C GLY A 75 -14.23 -15.04 27.01
N GLU A 76 -13.98 -16.34 26.90
CA GLU A 76 -13.61 -17.27 27.97
C GLU A 76 -12.16 -17.17 28.49
N ASP A 77 -11.32 -16.28 27.94
CA ASP A 77 -9.90 -16.14 28.31
C ASP A 77 -9.53 -14.68 28.61
N ASP A 78 -9.74 -14.27 29.88
CA ASP A 78 -9.44 -12.93 30.38
C ASP A 78 -7.97 -12.52 30.16
N GLY A 79 -7.05 -13.48 30.14
CA GLY A 79 -5.62 -13.25 29.89
C GLY A 79 -5.36 -12.77 28.47
N LEU A 80 -5.79 -13.54 27.47
CA LEU A 80 -5.66 -13.19 26.05
C LEU A 80 -6.36 -11.85 25.72
N CYS A 81 -7.53 -11.61 26.31
CA CYS A 81 -8.28 -10.38 26.05
C CYS A 81 -7.60 -9.14 26.62
N SER A 82 -6.89 -9.25 27.74
CA SER A 82 -6.10 -8.14 28.28
C SER A 82 -4.91 -7.78 27.39
N GLU A 83 -4.22 -8.78 26.81
CA GLU A 83 -3.09 -8.57 25.89
C GLU A 83 -3.51 -7.94 24.56
N LEU A 84 -4.78 -8.11 24.19
CA LEU A 84 -5.36 -7.59 22.96
C LEU A 84 -6.03 -6.22 23.11
N ILE A 85 -6.03 -5.62 24.30
CA ILE A 85 -6.49 -4.25 24.50
C ILE A 85 -5.31 -3.31 24.17
N PRO A 86 -5.44 -2.40 23.20
CA PRO A 86 -4.40 -1.42 22.92
C PRO A 86 -4.10 -0.56 24.15
N GLU A 87 -2.84 -0.19 24.31
CA GLU A 87 -2.44 0.71 25.40
C GLU A 87 -3.27 2.00 25.40
N GLY A 88 -3.78 2.38 26.58
CA GLY A 88 -4.64 3.55 26.75
C GLY A 88 -6.10 3.38 26.30
N ALA A 89 -6.50 2.21 25.78
CA ALA A 89 -7.89 1.92 25.46
C ALA A 89 -8.66 1.38 26.67
N GLY A 90 -9.87 1.88 26.91
CA GLY A 90 -10.85 1.20 27.75
C GLY A 90 -11.60 0.13 26.95
N ARG A 91 -12.25 -0.82 27.63
CA ARG A 91 -12.99 -1.93 26.98
C ARG A 91 -14.02 -1.46 25.95
N ASN A 92 -14.68 -0.33 26.21
CA ASN A 92 -15.69 0.25 25.33
C ASN A 92 -15.10 1.07 24.16
N SER A 93 -13.79 1.34 24.16
CA SER A 93 -13.12 2.14 23.13
C SER A 93 -12.16 1.34 22.26
N VAL A 94 -12.02 0.02 22.50
CA VAL A 94 -11.02 -0.84 21.81
C VAL A 94 -11.13 -0.74 20.29
N ALA A 95 -12.34 -0.89 19.73
CA ALA A 95 -12.55 -0.80 18.29
C ALA A 95 -12.19 0.58 17.72
N THR A 96 -12.53 1.66 18.42
CA THR A 96 -12.17 3.04 18.03
C THR A 96 -10.67 3.26 18.08
N THR A 97 -9.99 2.73 19.10
CA THR A 97 -8.54 2.81 19.23
C THR A 97 -7.85 2.02 18.12
N TYR A 98 -8.26 0.79 17.84
CA TYR A 98 -7.70 0.01 16.73
C TYR A 98 -7.92 0.68 15.37
N ASN A 99 -9.11 1.24 15.12
CA ASN A 99 -9.37 1.99 13.89
C ASN A 99 -8.42 3.20 13.74
N THR A 100 -8.17 3.90 14.85
CA THR A 100 -7.23 5.04 14.90
C THR A 100 -5.80 4.57 14.64
N LEU A 101 -5.36 3.50 15.30
CA LEU A 101 -4.03 2.91 15.10
C LEU A 101 -3.84 2.44 13.65
N LEU A 102 -4.82 1.77 13.07
CA LEU A 102 -4.78 1.27 11.71
C LEU A 102 -4.64 2.42 10.71
N LYS A 103 -5.52 3.44 10.81
CA LYS A 103 -5.45 4.61 9.93
C LYS A 103 -4.16 5.40 10.12
N THR A 104 -3.66 5.51 11.35
CA THR A 104 -2.37 6.17 11.63
C THR A 104 -1.20 5.38 11.05
N SER A 105 -1.25 4.05 11.08
CA SER A 105 -0.25 3.19 10.43
C SER A 105 -0.25 3.41 8.92
N VAL A 106 -1.44 3.47 8.28
CA VAL A 106 -1.55 3.78 6.85
C VAL A 106 -1.00 5.18 6.55
N LEU A 107 -1.35 6.20 7.34
CA LEU A 107 -0.83 7.56 7.15
C LEU A 107 0.70 7.59 7.22
N SER A 108 1.29 6.87 8.18
CA SER A 108 2.75 6.80 8.34
C SER A 108 3.40 6.17 7.10
N ALA A 109 2.82 5.09 6.57
CA ALA A 109 3.26 4.51 5.30
C ALA A 109 3.13 5.50 4.13
N CYS A 110 2.05 6.29 4.08
CA CYS A 110 1.89 7.32 3.05
C CYS A 110 2.93 8.45 3.16
N GLU A 111 3.29 8.89 4.37
CA GLU A 111 4.32 9.93 4.59
C GLU A 111 5.68 9.52 4.06
N ASP A 112 6.02 8.26 4.27
CA ASP A 112 7.31 7.72 3.90
C ASP A 112 7.36 7.33 2.43
N LEU A 113 6.31 6.68 1.93
CA LEU A 113 6.35 5.97 0.66
C LEU A 113 5.54 6.65 -0.45
N ALA A 114 4.45 7.36 -0.17
CA ALA A 114 3.51 7.72 -1.22
C ALA A 114 3.98 8.88 -2.11
N PRO A 115 3.68 8.84 -3.43
CA PRO A 115 3.68 10.04 -4.25
C PRO A 115 2.49 10.94 -3.90
N GLY A 116 2.66 12.26 -3.99
CA GLY A 116 1.63 13.21 -3.61
C GLY A 116 0.33 13.11 -4.43
N TRP A 117 0.41 12.57 -5.65
CA TRP A 117 -0.74 12.45 -6.57
C TRP A 117 -1.57 11.17 -6.42
N LEU A 118 -1.12 10.14 -5.67
CA LEU A 118 -1.86 8.86 -5.51
C LEU A 118 -2.40 8.61 -4.10
N LEU A 119 -2.75 9.67 -3.38
CA LEU A 119 -3.43 9.55 -2.10
C LEU A 119 -4.95 9.56 -2.28
N PRO A 120 -5.70 8.57 -1.77
CA PRO A 120 -7.15 8.60 -1.81
C PRO A 120 -7.72 9.68 -0.90
N GLN A 121 -8.97 10.05 -1.14
CA GLN A 121 -9.60 11.19 -0.46
C GLN A 121 -9.68 11.00 1.06
N TRP A 122 -9.93 9.77 1.53
CA TRP A 122 -10.02 9.50 2.97
C TRP A 122 -8.66 9.72 3.66
N VAL A 123 -7.54 9.36 3.01
CA VAL A 123 -6.19 9.61 3.53
C VAL A 123 -5.95 11.11 3.65
N LYS A 124 -6.27 11.89 2.61
CA LYS A 124 -6.11 13.36 2.64
C LYS A 124 -6.96 14.00 3.74
N TRP A 125 -8.22 13.59 3.86
CA TRP A 125 -9.13 14.09 4.88
C TRP A 125 -8.65 13.73 6.29
N TYR A 126 -8.25 12.47 6.50
CA TYR A 126 -7.78 12.01 7.81
C TYR A 126 -6.45 12.66 8.19
N ALA A 127 -5.52 12.82 7.25
CA ALA A 127 -4.26 13.53 7.46
C ALA A 127 -4.47 14.99 7.89
N TYR A 128 -5.44 15.68 7.27
CA TYR A 128 -5.80 17.05 7.66
C TYR A 128 -6.27 17.12 9.13
N HIS A 129 -7.19 16.24 9.52
CA HIS A 129 -7.70 16.21 10.91
C HIS A 129 -6.66 15.74 11.93
N ALA A 130 -5.78 14.82 11.52
CA ALA A 130 -4.66 14.35 12.34
C ALA A 130 -3.47 15.33 12.36
N ARG A 131 -3.57 16.51 11.72
CA ARG A 131 -2.51 17.53 11.62
C ARG A 131 -1.19 16.97 11.05
N ARG A 132 -1.29 16.07 10.06
CA ARG A 132 -0.14 15.46 9.39
C ARG A 132 0.29 16.29 8.19
N GLU A 133 0.93 17.42 8.46
CA GLU A 133 1.34 18.40 7.43
C GLU A 133 2.24 17.81 6.34
N ARG A 134 3.09 16.83 6.69
CA ARG A 134 3.99 16.16 5.75
C ARG A 134 3.22 15.55 4.58
N ILE A 135 2.12 14.83 4.85
CA ILE A 135 1.24 14.24 3.82
C ILE A 135 0.69 15.31 2.89
N LEU A 136 0.22 16.43 3.47
CA LEU A 136 -0.36 17.53 2.70
C LEU A 136 0.68 18.22 1.81
N SER A 137 1.96 18.13 2.16
CA SER A 137 3.08 18.72 1.41
C SER A 137 3.77 17.77 0.42
N LEU A 138 3.36 16.51 0.30
CA LEU A 138 4.00 15.52 -0.60
C LEU A 138 4.04 15.95 -2.08
N HIS A 139 3.09 16.80 -2.51
CA HIS A 139 3.07 17.37 -3.85
C HIS A 139 4.26 18.29 -4.17
N ARG A 140 5.00 18.74 -3.15
CA ARG A 140 6.16 19.63 -3.28
C ARG A 140 7.47 18.89 -3.57
N LEU A 141 7.46 17.56 -3.47
CA LEU A 141 8.63 16.74 -3.77
C LEU A 141 8.95 16.79 -5.28
N GLY A 142 10.22 16.60 -5.64
CA GLY A 142 10.62 16.54 -7.06
C GLY A 142 9.97 15.37 -7.80
N ILE A 143 9.74 15.50 -9.11
CA ILE A 143 9.05 14.46 -9.92
C ILE A 143 9.77 13.11 -9.83
N VAL A 144 11.11 13.10 -9.90
CA VAL A 144 11.92 11.87 -9.79
C VAL A 144 11.77 11.23 -8.41
N GLU A 145 11.73 12.03 -7.34
CA GLU A 145 11.53 11.52 -5.98
C GLU A 145 10.12 10.94 -5.82
N GLN A 146 9.08 11.65 -6.27
CA GLN A 146 7.71 11.15 -6.21
C GLN A 146 7.56 9.86 -7.05
N PHE A 147 8.19 9.80 -8.22
CA PHE A 147 8.18 8.60 -9.05
C PHE A 147 8.91 7.42 -8.42
N SER A 148 10.02 7.67 -7.72
CA SER A 148 10.74 6.61 -7.00
C SER A 148 9.89 6.05 -5.84
N ARG A 149 9.26 6.95 -5.10
CA ARG A 149 8.30 6.65 -4.02
C ARG A 149 7.12 5.80 -4.47
N LEU A 150 6.57 6.06 -5.66
CA LEU A 150 5.50 5.26 -6.27
C LEU A 150 5.83 3.76 -6.24
N LEU A 151 7.07 3.37 -6.50
CA LEU A 151 7.44 1.95 -6.59
C LEU A 151 7.28 1.24 -5.24
N ASP A 152 7.84 1.78 -4.17
CA ASP A 152 7.72 1.19 -2.84
C ASP A 152 6.31 1.32 -2.26
N TYR A 153 5.62 2.42 -2.56
CA TYR A 153 4.22 2.57 -2.16
C TYR A 153 3.32 1.57 -2.86
N ALA A 154 3.59 1.26 -4.14
CA ALA A 154 2.87 0.22 -4.85
C ALA A 154 3.07 -1.15 -4.19
N VAL A 155 4.32 -1.51 -3.86
CA VAL A 155 4.61 -2.75 -3.13
C VAL A 155 3.85 -2.76 -1.80
N TYR A 156 3.94 -1.68 -1.01
CA TYR A 156 3.19 -1.55 0.24
C TYR A 156 1.69 -1.81 0.05
N VAL A 157 1.04 -1.11 -0.88
CA VAL A 157 -0.41 -1.19 -1.11
C VAL A 157 -0.84 -2.58 -1.59
N TYR A 158 -0.10 -3.19 -2.52
CA TYR A 158 -0.39 -4.55 -2.97
C TYR A 158 -0.26 -5.58 -1.84
N GLY A 159 0.74 -5.44 -0.96
CA GLY A 159 0.87 -6.33 0.18
C GLY A 159 -0.24 -6.16 1.23
N VAL A 160 -0.64 -4.94 1.60
CA VAL A 160 -1.76 -4.75 2.54
C VAL A 160 -3.10 -5.19 1.93
N HIS A 161 -3.26 -5.07 0.61
CA HIS A 161 -4.39 -5.64 -0.12
C HIS A 161 -4.43 -7.17 -0.02
N GLY A 162 -3.32 -7.86 -0.30
CA GLY A 162 -3.21 -9.30 -0.11
C GLY A 162 -3.49 -9.74 1.33
N ALA A 163 -2.92 -9.03 2.31
CA ALA A 163 -3.11 -9.32 3.73
C ALA A 163 -4.56 -9.15 4.17
N SER A 164 -5.18 -8.02 3.83
CA SER A 164 -6.57 -7.74 4.22
C SER A 164 -7.56 -8.70 3.57
N LYS A 165 -7.32 -9.12 2.33
CA LYS A 165 -8.10 -10.18 1.66
C LYS A 165 -8.02 -11.52 2.39
N ALA A 166 -6.82 -11.93 2.81
CA ALA A 166 -6.64 -13.15 3.60
C ALA A 166 -7.40 -13.11 4.94
N TYR A 167 -7.35 -11.99 5.64
CA TYR A 167 -8.11 -11.81 6.87
C TYR A 167 -9.62 -11.83 6.64
N LEU A 168 -10.10 -11.18 5.57
CA LEU A 168 -11.51 -11.20 5.18
C LEU A 168 -11.97 -12.64 4.93
N GLU A 169 -11.30 -13.37 4.05
CA GLU A 169 -11.61 -14.77 3.74
C GLU A 169 -11.60 -15.67 4.99
N TYR A 170 -10.62 -15.49 5.88
CA TYR A 170 -10.53 -16.31 7.08
C TYR A 170 -11.66 -16.03 8.09
N TYR A 171 -11.99 -14.75 8.32
CA TYR A 171 -12.94 -14.38 9.37
C TYR A 171 -14.40 -14.40 8.93
N ASP A 172 -14.68 -14.32 7.62
CA ASP A 172 -16.04 -14.41 7.07
C ASP A 172 -16.75 -15.71 7.52
N GLU A 173 -16.00 -16.82 7.61
CA GLU A 173 -16.52 -18.12 8.04
C GLU A 173 -16.39 -18.37 9.55
N LYS A 174 -15.66 -17.53 10.30
CA LYS A 174 -15.28 -17.81 11.71
C LYS A 174 -16.00 -16.96 12.73
N SER A 175 -16.31 -15.72 12.43
CA SER A 175 -17.00 -14.81 13.34
C SER A 175 -17.68 -13.70 12.57
N SER A 176 -18.99 -13.54 12.76
CA SER A 176 -19.77 -12.51 12.06
C SER A 176 -19.25 -11.09 12.32
N ILE A 177 -18.81 -10.80 13.55
CA ILE A 177 -18.29 -9.47 13.90
C ILE A 177 -16.87 -9.27 13.40
N ALA A 178 -16.00 -10.27 13.54
CA ALA A 178 -14.66 -10.16 12.99
C ALA A 178 -14.72 -10.08 11.46
N GLY A 179 -15.58 -10.86 10.80
CA GLY A 179 -15.84 -10.79 9.37
C GLY A 179 -16.38 -9.43 8.92
N ALA A 180 -17.34 -8.85 9.66
CA ALA A 180 -17.83 -7.49 9.40
C ALA A 180 -16.72 -6.44 9.58
N THR A 181 -15.86 -6.60 10.58
CA THR A 181 -14.71 -5.71 10.82
C THR A 181 -13.65 -5.86 9.73
N ALA A 182 -13.35 -7.09 9.30
CA ALA A 182 -12.44 -7.35 8.19
C ALA A 182 -12.98 -6.77 6.89
N SER A 183 -14.29 -6.87 6.66
CA SER A 183 -14.99 -6.25 5.52
C SER A 183 -14.85 -4.73 5.55
N TYR A 184 -15.07 -4.10 6.70
CA TYR A 184 -14.85 -2.65 6.88
C TYR A 184 -13.42 -2.26 6.51
N ILE A 185 -12.42 -2.96 7.07
CA ILE A 185 -11.01 -2.66 6.80
C ILE A 185 -10.69 -2.83 5.30
N TYR A 186 -11.14 -3.93 4.70
CA TYR A 186 -10.88 -4.20 3.29
C TYR A 186 -11.55 -3.13 2.40
N TRP A 187 -12.87 -2.97 2.46
CA TRP A 187 -13.62 -2.13 1.52
C TRP A 187 -13.48 -0.62 1.76
N ASP A 188 -13.38 -0.18 3.02
CA ASP A 188 -13.37 1.25 3.34
C ASP A 188 -11.97 1.84 3.55
N VAL A 189 -10.97 0.99 3.83
CA VAL A 189 -9.59 1.45 4.09
C VAL A 189 -8.64 1.01 2.99
N VAL A 190 -8.59 -0.29 2.68
CA VAL A 190 -7.55 -0.86 1.80
C VAL A 190 -7.90 -0.76 0.32
N ASP A 191 -9.11 -1.14 -0.08
CA ASP A 191 -9.55 -1.14 -1.47
C ASP A 191 -9.42 0.25 -2.12
N PRO A 192 -9.77 1.38 -1.45
CA PRO A 192 -9.55 2.71 -2.03
C PRO A 192 -8.07 3.07 -2.24
N LEU A 193 -7.14 2.50 -1.47
CA LEU A 193 -5.70 2.64 -1.71
C LEU A 193 -5.30 1.82 -2.93
N TYR A 194 -5.77 0.57 -2.98
CA TYR A 194 -5.47 -0.38 -4.05
C TYR A 194 -5.97 0.11 -5.40
N GLU A 195 -7.23 0.53 -5.51
CA GLU A 195 -7.79 1.06 -6.76
C GLU A 195 -6.95 2.23 -7.31
N ALA A 196 -6.58 3.17 -6.44
CA ALA A 196 -5.79 4.33 -6.84
C ALA A 196 -4.40 3.93 -7.37
N ILE A 197 -3.77 2.94 -6.72
CA ILE A 197 -2.44 2.47 -7.09
C ILE A 197 -2.46 1.57 -8.31
N ALA A 198 -3.40 0.63 -8.41
CA ALA A 198 -3.55 -0.26 -9.56
C ALA A 198 -3.66 0.53 -10.86
N LEU A 199 -4.40 1.64 -10.85
CA LEU A 199 -4.50 2.57 -11.98
C LEU A 199 -3.21 3.39 -12.20
N GLY A 200 -2.56 3.79 -11.11
CA GLY A 200 -1.30 4.54 -11.14
C GLY A 200 -0.11 3.72 -11.66
N VAL A 201 -0.09 2.40 -11.50
CA VAL A 201 1.03 1.53 -11.93
C VAL A 201 0.86 0.94 -13.31
N GLN A 202 -0.34 0.97 -13.89
CA GLN A 202 -0.58 0.50 -15.27
C GLN A 202 0.42 1.05 -16.31
N PRO A 203 0.80 2.35 -16.30
CA PRO A 203 1.78 2.89 -17.24
C PRO A 203 3.20 2.31 -17.13
N LEU A 204 3.53 1.65 -16.01
CA LEU A 204 4.82 1.02 -15.78
C LEU A 204 5.00 -0.27 -16.60
N GLY A 205 3.91 -0.84 -17.12
CA GLY A 205 3.94 -2.03 -17.97
C GLY A 205 3.43 -3.30 -17.28
N GLU A 206 3.23 -4.34 -18.08
CA GLU A 206 2.64 -5.61 -17.64
C GLU A 206 3.54 -6.36 -16.65
N GLU A 207 4.85 -6.37 -16.88
CA GLU A 207 5.81 -7.07 -15.99
C GLU A 207 5.85 -6.45 -14.59
N ALA A 208 5.81 -5.12 -14.50
CA ALA A 208 5.70 -4.40 -13.22
C ALA A 208 4.39 -4.75 -12.49
N CYS A 209 3.26 -4.77 -13.21
CA CYS A 209 1.98 -5.19 -12.64
C CYS A 209 2.00 -6.66 -12.18
N SER A 210 2.67 -7.54 -12.94
CA SER A 210 2.79 -8.96 -12.62
C SER A 210 3.50 -9.19 -11.27
N ILE A 211 4.65 -8.54 -11.07
CA ILE A 211 5.40 -8.63 -9.80
C ILE A 211 4.59 -8.11 -8.61
N LEU A 212 3.85 -7.01 -8.79
CA LEU A 212 2.98 -6.47 -7.75
C LEU A 212 1.84 -7.43 -7.40
N ASN A 213 1.20 -8.05 -8.40
CA ASN A 213 0.18 -9.07 -8.20
C ASN A 213 0.76 -10.31 -7.48
N GLU A 214 1.96 -10.75 -7.85
CA GLU A 214 2.65 -11.85 -7.15
C GLU A 214 2.89 -11.49 -5.68
N ALA A 215 3.35 -10.28 -5.40
CA ALA A 215 3.56 -9.81 -4.02
C ALA A 215 2.26 -9.85 -3.21
N SER A 216 1.15 -9.39 -3.77
CA SER A 216 -0.18 -9.49 -3.14
C SER A 216 -0.55 -10.94 -2.83
N SER A 217 -0.40 -11.86 -3.80
CA SER A 217 -0.71 -13.28 -3.62
C SER A 217 0.17 -13.93 -2.55
N ARG A 218 1.47 -13.62 -2.53
CA ARG A 218 2.40 -14.18 -1.55
C ARG A 218 2.16 -13.66 -0.14
N ILE A 219 1.76 -12.40 0.01
CA ILE A 219 1.36 -11.87 1.32
C ILE A 219 0.04 -12.49 1.78
N HIS A 220 -0.92 -12.69 0.88
CA HIS A 220 -2.16 -13.41 1.19
C HIS A 220 -1.84 -14.81 1.75
N GLU A 221 -1.06 -15.61 1.03
CA GLU A 221 -0.63 -16.94 1.46
C GLU A 221 0.12 -16.90 2.80
N TRP A 222 0.98 -15.89 2.98
CA TRP A 222 1.73 -15.69 4.22
C TRP A 222 0.79 -15.46 5.41
N VAL A 223 -0.22 -14.61 5.26
CA VAL A 223 -1.21 -14.31 6.32
C VAL A 223 -2.07 -15.54 6.60
N MET A 224 -2.56 -16.21 5.55
CA MET A 224 -3.35 -17.45 5.69
C MET A 224 -2.59 -18.55 6.41
N ALA A 225 -1.30 -18.73 6.12
CA ALA A 225 -0.45 -19.69 6.82
C ALA A 225 -0.41 -19.39 8.33
N ARG A 226 -0.23 -18.12 8.72
CA ARG A 226 -0.22 -17.73 10.15
C ARG A 226 -1.57 -17.94 10.81
N LEU A 227 -2.67 -17.56 10.16
CA LEU A 227 -4.02 -17.72 10.68
C LEU A 227 -4.41 -19.19 10.89
N LYS A 228 -3.84 -20.10 10.09
CA LYS A 228 -4.03 -21.55 10.21
C LYS A 228 -3.02 -22.23 11.16
N GLY A 229 -2.24 -21.46 11.92
CA GLY A 229 -1.23 -21.98 12.87
C GLY A 229 0.04 -22.52 12.22
N GLY A 230 0.22 -22.31 10.92
CA GLY A 230 1.41 -22.69 10.16
C GLY A 230 2.53 -21.65 10.23
N ARG A 231 3.72 -22.05 9.76
CA ARG A 231 4.84 -21.14 9.54
C ARG A 231 4.83 -20.66 8.09
N PRO A 232 4.87 -19.34 7.82
CA PRO A 232 4.96 -18.86 6.46
C PRO A 232 6.26 -19.28 5.79
N GLY A 233 6.21 -19.58 4.49
CA GLY A 233 7.36 -20.03 3.71
C GLY A 233 8.40 -18.95 3.39
N VAL A 234 8.09 -17.67 3.65
CA VAL A 234 8.98 -16.53 3.38
C VAL A 234 8.96 -15.52 4.52
N ARG A 235 10.08 -14.84 4.76
CA ARG A 235 10.14 -13.71 5.70
C ARG A 235 9.63 -12.44 4.99
N LEU A 236 8.75 -11.67 5.65
CA LEU A 236 8.18 -10.43 5.09
C LEU A 236 9.25 -9.47 4.58
N VAL A 237 10.33 -9.26 5.35
CA VAL A 237 11.44 -8.36 4.97
C VAL A 237 12.08 -8.82 3.65
N LYS A 238 12.37 -10.11 3.52
CA LYS A 238 12.97 -10.65 2.29
C LYS A 238 12.02 -10.50 1.11
N LEU A 239 10.72 -10.71 1.32
CA LEU A 239 9.72 -10.53 0.27
C LEU A 239 9.64 -9.06 -0.18
N ALA A 240 9.54 -8.13 0.75
CA ALA A 240 9.43 -6.70 0.45
C ALA A 240 10.68 -6.18 -0.30
N VAL A 241 11.88 -6.49 0.21
CA VAL A 241 13.15 -6.09 -0.41
C VAL A 241 13.26 -6.63 -1.83
N ASN A 242 13.03 -7.94 -2.03
CA ASN A 242 13.12 -8.55 -3.35
C ASN A 242 12.14 -7.91 -4.34
N VAL A 243 10.87 -7.76 -3.96
CA VAL A 243 9.83 -7.20 -4.83
C VAL A 243 10.14 -5.74 -5.17
N SER A 244 10.54 -4.93 -4.19
CA SER A 244 10.93 -3.53 -4.41
C SER A 244 12.13 -3.42 -5.35
N GLU A 245 13.17 -4.23 -5.16
CA GLU A 245 14.36 -4.21 -6.03
C GLU A 245 14.03 -4.67 -7.46
N GLU A 246 13.28 -5.75 -7.61
CA GLU A 246 12.90 -6.27 -8.93
C GLU A 246 12.02 -5.27 -9.67
N LEU A 247 11.04 -4.66 -8.99
CA LEU A 247 10.19 -3.63 -9.57
C LEU A 247 11.01 -2.44 -10.08
N ARG A 248 11.97 -1.95 -9.30
CA ARG A 248 12.85 -0.85 -9.73
C ARG A 248 13.69 -1.23 -10.96
N LYS A 249 14.27 -2.43 -10.96
CA LYS A 249 15.06 -2.95 -12.09
C LYS A 249 14.22 -3.00 -13.37
N ILE A 250 12.99 -3.50 -13.28
CA ILE A 250 12.05 -3.53 -14.41
C ILE A 250 11.74 -2.13 -14.90
N VAL A 251 11.32 -1.23 -14.01
CA VAL A 251 10.92 0.13 -14.38
C VAL A 251 12.08 0.89 -15.03
N VAL A 252 13.30 0.77 -14.50
CA VAL A 252 14.49 1.42 -15.06
C VAL A 252 14.85 0.84 -16.43
N ARG A 253 14.74 -0.49 -16.60
CA ARG A 253 14.94 -1.15 -17.90
C ARG A 253 13.93 -0.64 -18.94
N GLU A 254 12.66 -0.57 -18.58
CA GLU A 254 11.59 -0.07 -19.45
C GLU A 254 11.79 1.41 -19.83
N LEU A 255 12.12 2.26 -18.86
CA LEU A 255 12.40 3.68 -19.10
C LEU A 255 13.62 3.88 -20.00
N SER A 256 14.68 3.10 -19.78
CA SER A 256 15.90 3.15 -20.59
C SER A 256 15.63 2.75 -22.04
N ALA A 257 14.84 1.69 -22.26
CA ALA A 257 14.44 1.25 -23.61
C ALA A 257 13.58 2.31 -24.33
N ARG A 258 12.63 2.92 -23.62
CA ARG A 258 11.80 4.02 -24.16
C ARG A 258 12.63 5.27 -24.48
N TYR A 259 13.60 5.60 -23.64
CA TYR A 259 14.50 6.74 -23.85
C TYR A 259 15.36 6.55 -25.11
N ALA A 260 16.02 5.39 -25.24
CA ALA A 260 16.82 5.05 -26.41
C ALA A 260 15.99 5.10 -27.71
N SER A 261 14.77 4.58 -27.67
CA SER A 261 13.85 4.58 -28.83
C SER A 261 13.47 6.00 -29.26
N ARG A 262 13.26 6.92 -28.31
CA ARG A 262 13.01 8.35 -28.59
C ARG A 262 14.21 9.04 -29.20
N SER A 263 15.40 8.80 -28.68
CA SER A 263 16.64 9.39 -29.22
C SER A 263 16.89 8.97 -30.67
N LEU A 264 16.58 7.73 -31.03
CA LEU A 264 16.70 7.23 -32.41
C LEU A 264 15.68 7.87 -33.37
N SER A 265 14.49 8.24 -32.89
CA SER A 265 13.45 8.89 -33.72
C SER A 265 13.69 10.37 -34.01
N MET A 266 14.68 10.98 -33.34
CA MET A 266 15.06 12.39 -33.52
C MET A 266 16.30 12.58 -34.41
N LEU A 267 16.89 11.48 -34.89
CA LEU A 267 18.00 11.44 -35.86
C LEU A 267 17.46 11.15 -37.26
#